data_AF-A0A075LNB7-F1
#
_entry.id   AF-A0A075LNB7-F1
#
_cell.length_a   1.000
_cell.length_b   1.000
_cell.length_c   1.000
_cell.angle_alpha   90.00
_cell.angle_beta   90.00
_cell.angle_gamma   90.00
#
_symmetry.space_group_name_H-M   'P 1'
#
loop_
_entity.id
_entity.type
_entity.pdbx_description
1 polymer ?
#
loop_
_entity_poly.entity_id
_entity_poly.type
_entity_poly.pdbx_seq_one_letter_code
_entity_poly.pdbx_strand_id
1 'polypeptide(L)'
;MPNWMLIHGILLVILGCLYFFVYYNKSWTLSAPFNKKTSMKILFLYLLPLCWLLSSVLLGITFYYFGLLKSVDVIFLVILPILTIIISGVYYWLSNKSYIKQQEQTYKDIDNFKKVSMKWIKQFSFVNDNNIDLEVYISKGTPKGRMIIYDLTTSEENLILKQHENIPLGLTIMTSKKNGS
;
A
#
# COMPACT_ATOMS: atom_id res chain seq x y z
N MET A 1 -3.29 44.29 4.47
CA MET A 1 -3.07 42.86 4.17
C MET A 1 -4.10 42.46 3.11
N PRO A 2 -3.72 41.81 2.01
CA PRO A 2 -4.68 41.42 0.98
C PRO A 2 -5.77 40.53 1.57
N ASN A 3 -7.04 40.78 1.22
CA ASN A 3 -8.19 40.00 1.74
C ASN A 3 -8.04 38.50 1.48
N TRP A 4 -7.37 38.12 0.39
CA TRP A 4 -7.08 36.73 0.07
C TRP A 4 -6.18 36.05 1.13
N MET A 5 -5.22 36.75 1.74
CA MET A 5 -4.36 36.17 2.78
C MET A 5 -5.15 35.81 4.04
N LEU A 6 -6.15 36.64 4.39
CA LEU A 6 -7.00 36.39 5.54
C LEU A 6 -7.89 35.17 5.30
N ILE A 7 -8.49 35.07 4.10
CA ILE A 7 -9.26 33.88 3.68
C ILE A 7 -8.40 32.61 3.76
N HIS A 8 -7.14 32.71 3.31
CA HIS A 8 -6.17 31.62 3.39
C HIS A 8 -5.85 31.16 4.81
N GLY A 9 -5.69 32.11 5.73
CA GLY A 9 -5.46 31.82 7.15
C GLY A 9 -6.66 31.12 7.78
N ILE A 10 -7.87 31.62 7.53
CA ILE A 10 -9.11 30.99 8.02
C ILE A 10 -9.25 29.57 7.45
N LEU A 11 -9.01 29.40 6.15
CA LEU A 11 -9.11 28.09 5.49
C LEU A 11 -8.10 27.09 6.06
N LEU A 12 -6.88 27.52 6.38
CA LEU A 12 -5.89 26.68 7.05
C LEU A 12 -6.37 26.22 8.43
N VAL A 13 -6.96 27.12 9.22
CA VAL A 13 -7.51 26.79 10.55
C VAL A 13 -8.67 25.79 10.42
N ILE A 14 -9.60 26.03 9.49
CA ILE A 14 -10.74 25.12 9.24
C ILE A 14 -10.24 23.73 8.82
N LEU A 15 -9.33 23.67 7.85
CA LEU A 15 -8.73 22.40 7.44
C LEU A 15 -7.99 21.71 8.60
N GLY A 16 -7.23 22.47 9.39
CA GLY A 16 -6.55 21.95 10.59
C GLY A 16 -7.53 21.31 11.57
N CYS A 17 -8.63 21.98 11.88
CA CYS A 17 -9.68 21.44 12.75
C CYS A 17 -10.33 20.18 12.16
N LEU A 18 -10.64 20.16 10.85
CA LEU A 18 -11.19 19.00 10.17
C LEU A 18 -10.25 17.79 10.23
N TYR A 19 -8.98 17.97 9.91
CA TYR A 19 -7.98 16.89 9.99
C TYR A 19 -7.74 16.44 11.42
N PHE A 20 -7.80 17.35 12.40
CA PHE A 20 -7.75 17.00 13.83
C PHE A 20 -8.94 16.13 14.24
N PHE A 21 -10.15 16.48 13.79
CA PHE A 21 -11.35 15.70 14.04
C PHE A 21 -11.27 14.30 13.39
N VAL A 22 -10.83 14.20 12.13
CA VAL A 22 -10.60 12.93 11.43
C VAL A 22 -9.58 12.06 12.19
N TYR A 23 -8.50 12.66 12.69
CA TYR A 23 -7.51 11.96 13.47
C TYR A 23 -8.06 11.45 14.82
N TYR A 24 -8.78 12.31 15.55
CA TYR A 24 -9.38 11.98 16.84
C TYR A 24 -10.40 10.84 16.73
N ASN A 25 -11.27 10.90 15.71
CA ASN A 25 -12.29 9.87 15.45
C ASN A 25 -11.71 8.57 14.88
N LYS A 26 -10.39 8.50 14.68
CA LYS A 26 -9.71 7.34 14.10
C LYS A 26 -10.27 6.89 12.75
N SER A 27 -10.91 7.79 11.99
CA SER A 27 -11.47 7.46 10.67
C SER A 27 -10.42 7.08 9.63
N TRP A 28 -9.14 7.17 9.99
CA TRP A 28 -7.98 6.71 9.21
C TRP A 28 -7.74 5.19 9.28
N THR A 29 -8.49 4.42 10.08
CA THR A 29 -8.31 2.95 10.21
C THR A 29 -8.87 2.13 9.04
N LEU A 30 -9.05 2.74 7.86
CA LEU A 30 -9.35 2.01 6.63
C LEU A 30 -8.08 1.33 6.13
N SER A 31 -7.85 0.11 6.63
CA SER A 31 -6.85 -0.88 6.19
C SER A 31 -5.41 -0.59 6.65
N ALA A 32 -4.88 -1.45 7.52
CA ALA A 32 -3.48 -1.46 7.94
C ALA A 32 -2.53 -1.54 6.72
N PRO A 33 -1.41 -0.80 6.73
CA PRO A 33 -0.28 -1.11 7.62
C PRO A 33 0.32 0.11 8.37
N PHE A 34 -0.44 1.20 8.57
CA PHE A 34 0.13 2.42 9.15
C PHE A 34 0.02 2.47 10.68
N ASN A 35 1.18 2.54 11.36
CA ASN A 35 1.28 2.84 12.79
C ASN A 35 0.76 4.27 13.07
N LYS A 36 0.19 4.52 14.26
CA LYS A 36 -0.35 5.85 14.67
C LYS A 36 0.58 7.03 14.36
N LYS A 37 1.89 6.86 14.61
CA LYS A 37 2.92 7.87 14.30
C LYS A 37 3.08 8.12 12.80
N THR A 38 3.00 7.08 11.99
CA THR A 38 3.03 7.16 10.52
C THR A 38 1.76 7.81 9.99
N SER A 39 0.59 7.45 10.51
CA SER A 39 -0.70 8.06 10.14
C SER A 39 -0.74 9.56 10.46
N MET A 40 -0.22 9.97 11.62
CA MET A 40 -0.12 11.39 11.98
C MET A 40 0.79 12.15 11.01
N LYS A 41 1.94 11.59 10.64
CA LYS A 41 2.83 12.19 9.64
C LYS A 41 2.11 12.33 8.30
N ILE A 42 1.49 11.27 7.80
CA ILE A 42 0.76 11.29 6.51
C ILE A 42 -0.33 12.37 6.52
N LEU A 43 -1.16 12.41 7.56
CA LEU A 43 -2.27 13.37 7.65
C LEU A 43 -1.80 14.82 7.75
N PHE A 44 -0.93 15.13 8.71
CA PHE A 44 -0.60 16.53 9.02
C PHE A 44 0.59 17.08 8.26
N LEU A 45 1.57 16.24 7.90
CA LEU A 45 2.78 16.70 7.22
C LEU A 45 2.63 16.67 5.69
N TYR A 46 1.80 15.76 5.15
CA TYR A 46 1.65 15.60 3.71
C TYR A 46 0.27 16.01 3.21
N LEU A 47 -0.81 15.44 3.77
CA LEU A 47 -2.17 15.69 3.26
C LEU A 47 -2.68 17.11 3.55
N LEU A 48 -2.53 17.60 4.78
CA LEU A 48 -3.01 18.93 5.15
C LEU A 48 -2.35 20.04 4.30
N PRO A 49 -1.00 20.09 4.16
CA PRO A 49 -0.36 21.09 3.31
C PRO A 49 -0.77 20.95 1.83
N LEU A 50 -0.91 19.72 1.33
CA LEU A 50 -1.36 19.47 -0.05
C LEU A 50 -2.77 20.00 -0.29
N CYS A 51 -3.72 19.70 0.61
CA CYS A 51 -5.09 20.20 0.53
C CYS A 51 -5.16 21.71 0.63
N TRP A 52 -4.34 22.31 1.49
CA TRP A 52 -4.24 23.78 1.61
C TRP A 52 -3.69 24.42 0.32
N LEU A 53 -2.64 23.85 -0.27
CA LEU A 53 -2.10 24.31 -1.56
C LEU A 53 -3.10 24.15 -2.70
N LEU A 54 -3.83 23.02 -2.77
CA LEU A 54 -4.89 22.83 -3.76
C LEU A 54 -6.02 23.85 -3.59
N SER A 55 -6.41 24.13 -2.34
CA SER A 55 -7.40 25.18 -2.05
C SER A 55 -6.93 26.55 -2.51
N SER A 56 -5.62 26.83 -2.40
CA SER A 56 -5.00 28.04 -2.97
C SER A 56 -5.21 28.16 -4.46
N VAL A 57 -4.93 27.08 -5.20
CA VAL A 57 -5.06 27.05 -6.64
C VAL A 57 -6.52 27.29 -7.04
N LEU A 58 -7.47 26.63 -6.36
CA LEU A 58 -8.89 26.78 -6.64
C LEU A 58 -9.38 28.22 -6.38
N LEU A 59 -9.00 28.81 -5.24
CA LEU A 59 -9.34 30.20 -4.93
C LEU A 59 -8.70 31.18 -5.91
N GLY A 60 -7.43 30.96 -6.27
CA GLY A 60 -6.70 31.78 -7.22
C GLY A 60 -7.35 31.78 -8.60
N ILE A 61 -7.72 30.61 -9.12
CA ILE A 61 -8.45 30.48 -10.39
C ILE A 61 -9.81 31.19 -10.32
N THR A 62 -10.54 30.99 -9.22
CA THR A 62 -11.87 31.61 -9.02
C THR A 62 -11.77 33.13 -9.01
N PHE A 63 -10.87 33.71 -8.20
CA PHE A 63 -10.71 35.16 -8.11
C PHE A 63 -10.14 35.78 -9.39
N TYR A 64 -9.28 35.06 -10.12
CA TYR A 64 -8.82 35.49 -11.45
C TYR A 64 -9.99 35.58 -12.44
N TYR A 65 -10.87 34.57 -12.47
CA TYR A 65 -12.05 34.56 -13.34
C TYR A 65 -12.99 35.74 -13.06
N PHE A 66 -13.16 36.13 -11.79
CA PHE A 66 -13.95 37.31 -11.41
C PHE A 66 -13.21 38.66 -11.53
N GLY A 67 -11.97 38.67 -12.01
CA GLY A 67 -11.18 39.91 -12.16
C GLY A 67 -10.77 40.56 -10.84
N LEU A 68 -10.77 39.81 -9.73
CA LEU A 68 -10.48 40.31 -8.38
C LEU A 68 -8.97 40.27 -8.04
N LEU A 69 -8.13 39.68 -8.89
CA LEU A 69 -6.70 39.52 -8.65
C LEU A 69 -5.85 40.43 -9.52
N LYS A 70 -4.75 40.94 -8.96
CA LYS A 70 -3.65 41.51 -9.75
C LYS A 70 -2.76 40.38 -10.26
N SER A 71 -1.98 40.65 -11.30
CA SER A 71 -1.04 39.67 -11.88
C SER A 71 -0.06 39.09 -10.84
N VAL A 72 0.36 39.89 -9.87
CA VAL A 72 1.24 39.44 -8.77
C VAL A 72 0.53 38.43 -7.86
N ASP A 73 -0.76 38.61 -7.58
CA ASP A 73 -1.52 37.70 -6.73
C ASP A 73 -1.70 36.32 -7.39
N VAL A 74 -1.81 36.27 -8.73
CA VAL A 74 -1.89 35.01 -9.50
C VAL A 74 -0.63 34.17 -9.30
N ILE A 75 0.55 34.81 -9.22
CA ILE A 75 1.81 34.10 -8.98
C ILE A 75 1.78 33.38 -7.63
N PHE A 76 1.33 34.06 -6.57
CA PHE A 76 1.31 33.49 -5.22
C PHE A 76 0.18 32.50 -4.98
N LEU A 77 -0.99 32.72 -5.58
CA LEU A 77 -2.18 31.88 -5.34
C LEU A 77 -2.23 30.64 -6.24
N VAL A 78 -1.64 30.71 -7.44
CA VAL A 78 -1.75 29.65 -8.45
C VAL A 78 -0.39 29.07 -8.80
N ILE A 79 0.53 29.89 -9.31
CA ILE A 79 1.79 29.39 -9.90
C ILE A 79 2.68 28.75 -8.84
N LEU A 80 2.96 29.43 -7.73
CA LEU A 80 3.84 28.94 -6.68
C LEU A 80 3.28 27.68 -6.00
N PRO A 81 1.98 27.60 -5.65
CA PRO A 81 1.37 26.37 -5.14
C PRO A 81 1.45 25.19 -6.12
N ILE A 82 1.17 25.41 -7.41
CA ILE A 82 1.31 24.36 -8.43
C ILE A 82 2.75 23.86 -8.52
N LEU A 83 3.72 24.77 -8.59
CA LEU A 83 5.14 24.41 -8.60
C LEU A 83 5.53 23.60 -7.36
N THR A 84 5.06 24.00 -6.18
CA THR A 84 5.34 23.29 -4.93
C THR A 84 4.76 21.88 -4.93
N ILE A 85 3.53 21.71 -5.43
CA ILE A 85 2.88 20.39 -5.58
C ILE A 85 3.69 19.52 -6.55
N ILE A 86 4.09 20.05 -7.71
CA ILE A 86 4.87 19.32 -8.72
C ILE A 86 6.22 18.89 -8.14
N ILE A 87 6.98 19.82 -7.55
CA ILE A 87 8.30 19.52 -6.96
C ILE A 87 8.18 18.47 -5.87
N SER A 88 7.19 18.59 -4.99
CA SER A 88 6.94 17.63 -3.91
C SER A 88 6.57 16.25 -4.45
N GLY A 89 5.74 16.20 -5.51
CA GLY A 89 5.36 14.97 -6.19
C GLY A 89 6.54 14.27 -6.87
N VAL A 90 7.40 15.02 -7.57
CA VAL A 90 8.62 14.51 -8.20
C VAL A 90 9.60 14.01 -7.14
N TYR A 91 9.83 14.78 -6.07
CA TYR A 91 10.69 14.37 -4.96
C TYR A 91 10.19 13.07 -4.32
N TYR A 92 8.89 12.96 -4.04
CA TYR A 92 8.29 11.75 -3.50
C TYR A 92 8.49 10.57 -4.45
N TRP A 93 8.22 10.75 -5.74
CA TRP A 93 8.40 9.71 -6.75
C TRP A 93 9.85 9.21 -6.85
N LEU A 94 10.83 10.13 -6.89
CA LEU A 94 12.24 9.78 -6.93
C LEU A 94 12.68 9.05 -5.64
N SER A 95 12.25 9.55 -4.48
CA SER A 95 12.60 8.96 -3.19
C SER A 95 12.07 7.53 -3.03
N ASN A 96 10.90 7.23 -3.60
CA ASN A 96 10.23 5.94 -3.44
C ASN A 96 10.52 4.94 -4.57
N LYS A 97 11.31 5.33 -5.58
CA LYS A 97 11.65 4.48 -6.73
C LYS A 97 12.33 3.16 -6.31
N SER A 98 13.21 3.21 -5.30
CA SER A 98 13.87 2.02 -4.77
C SER A 98 12.88 1.07 -4.07
N TYR A 99 11.96 1.62 -3.28
CA TYR A 99 10.93 0.85 -2.59
C TYR A 99 9.96 0.17 -3.57
N ILE A 100 9.55 0.87 -4.63
CA ILE A 100 8.72 0.28 -5.70
C ILE A 100 9.45 -0.88 -6.38
N LYS A 101 10.72 -0.69 -6.75
CA LYS A 101 11.53 -1.77 -7.34
C LYS A 101 11.68 -2.97 -6.41
N GLN A 102 11.83 -2.73 -5.10
CA GLN A 102 11.92 -3.79 -4.10
C GLN A 102 10.59 -4.55 -3.98
N GLN A 103 9.45 -3.87 -4.01
CA GLN A 103 8.14 -4.53 -4.04
C GLN A 103 7.96 -5.38 -5.30
N GLU A 104 8.30 -4.85 -6.47
CA GLU A 104 8.22 -5.61 -7.74
C GLU A 104 9.08 -6.89 -7.68
N GLN A 105 10.31 -6.78 -7.17
CA GLN A 105 11.16 -7.95 -6.98
C GLN A 105 10.53 -8.95 -6.00
N THR A 106 9.98 -8.46 -4.91
CA THR A 106 9.29 -9.28 -3.90
C THR A 106 8.12 -10.05 -4.49
N TYR A 107 7.30 -9.42 -5.34
CA TYR A 107 6.20 -10.10 -6.04
C TYR A 107 6.72 -11.17 -7.01
N LYS A 108 7.80 -10.90 -7.74
CA LYS A 108 8.43 -11.90 -8.62
C LYS A 108 8.98 -13.09 -7.83
N ASP A 109 9.59 -12.84 -6.67
CA ASP A 109 10.13 -13.90 -5.81
C ASP A 109 9.01 -14.78 -5.24
N ILE A 110 7.88 -14.18 -4.83
CA ILE A 110 6.67 -14.91 -4.42
C ILE A 110 6.12 -15.76 -5.57
N ASP A 111 5.96 -15.19 -6.76
CA ASP A 111 5.41 -15.89 -7.92
C ASP A 111 6.30 -17.06 -8.35
N ASN A 112 7.63 -16.83 -8.39
CA ASN A 112 8.61 -17.87 -8.67
C ASN A 112 8.56 -18.99 -7.61
N PHE A 113 8.49 -18.63 -6.32
CA PHE A 113 8.38 -19.61 -5.24
C PHE A 113 7.09 -20.42 -5.33
N LYS A 114 5.97 -19.76 -5.66
CA LYS A 114 4.67 -20.41 -5.89
C LYS A 114 4.76 -21.41 -7.05
N LYS A 115 5.35 -21.02 -8.18
CA LYS A 115 5.55 -21.92 -9.33
C LYS A 115 6.40 -23.14 -8.99
N VAL A 116 7.52 -22.94 -8.28
CA VAL A 116 8.40 -24.05 -7.86
C VAL A 116 7.66 -24.99 -6.91
N SER A 117 6.95 -24.45 -5.91
CA SER A 117 6.16 -25.22 -4.95
C SER A 117 5.05 -26.02 -5.63
N MET A 118 4.31 -25.39 -6.55
CA MET A 118 3.25 -26.06 -7.31
C MET A 118 3.82 -27.12 -8.27
N LYS A 119 4.97 -26.88 -8.90
CA LYS A 119 5.61 -27.87 -9.76
C LYS A 119 6.05 -29.10 -8.96
N TRP A 120 6.62 -28.88 -7.78
CA TRP A 120 7.02 -29.97 -6.89
C TRP A 120 5.83 -30.82 -6.47
N ILE A 121 4.71 -30.21 -6.03
CA ILE A 121 3.57 -31.01 -5.58
C ILE A 121 2.83 -31.72 -6.72
N LYS A 122 2.82 -31.14 -7.93
CA LYS A 122 2.20 -31.77 -9.12
C LYS A 122 2.92 -33.03 -9.61
N GLN A 123 4.04 -33.42 -9.01
CA GLN A 123 4.65 -34.73 -9.28
C GLN A 123 3.83 -35.89 -8.70
N PHE A 124 2.94 -35.62 -7.73
CA PHE A 124 2.06 -36.60 -7.12
C PHE A 124 0.72 -36.65 -7.86
N SER A 125 0.39 -37.79 -8.45
CA SER A 125 -0.82 -37.96 -9.28
C SER A 125 -2.14 -37.82 -8.53
N PHE A 126 -2.13 -38.01 -7.20
CA PHE A 126 -3.28 -37.88 -6.32
C PHE A 126 -3.53 -36.43 -5.85
N VAL A 127 -2.63 -35.50 -6.20
CA VAL A 127 -2.74 -34.10 -5.81
C VAL A 127 -3.27 -33.25 -6.98
N ASN A 128 -4.38 -32.54 -6.74
CA ASN A 128 -5.08 -31.70 -7.70
C ASN A 128 -5.23 -30.27 -7.16
N ASP A 129 -5.50 -29.30 -8.02
CA ASP A 129 -5.63 -27.89 -7.59
C ASP A 129 -6.80 -27.67 -6.59
N ASN A 130 -7.73 -28.62 -6.48
CA ASN A 130 -8.88 -28.57 -5.56
C ASN A 130 -8.61 -29.10 -4.14
N ASN A 131 -7.53 -29.86 -3.94
CA ASN A 131 -7.15 -30.42 -2.64
C ASN A 131 -5.84 -29.84 -2.11
N ILE A 132 -5.43 -28.66 -2.60
CA ILE A 132 -4.26 -27.94 -2.14
C ILE A 132 -4.66 -26.51 -1.78
N ASP A 133 -4.14 -26.04 -0.65
CA ASP A 133 -4.08 -24.63 -0.34
C ASP A 133 -2.62 -24.22 -0.14
N LEU A 134 -2.19 -23.16 -0.84
CA LEU A 134 -0.81 -22.67 -0.81
C LEU A 134 -0.80 -21.19 -0.47
N GLU A 135 -0.38 -20.90 0.75
CA GLU A 135 -0.13 -19.54 1.23
C GLU A 135 1.37 -19.25 1.10
N VAL A 136 1.72 -18.17 0.40
CA VAL A 136 3.11 -17.72 0.26
C VAL A 136 3.23 -16.31 0.81
N TYR A 137 4.24 -16.09 1.65
CA TYR A 137 4.53 -14.80 2.27
C TYR A 137 6.04 -14.58 2.38
N ILE A 138 6.44 -13.34 2.65
CA ILE A 138 7.85 -12.99 2.83
C ILE A 138 8.17 -12.94 4.31
N SER A 139 9.23 -13.64 4.71
CA SER A 139 9.74 -13.61 6.09
C SER A 139 11.24 -13.29 6.04
N LYS A 140 11.65 -12.15 6.60
CA LYS A 140 13.06 -11.71 6.63
C LYS A 140 13.70 -11.61 5.23
N GLY A 141 12.94 -11.19 4.23
CA GLY A 141 13.43 -10.99 2.87
C GLY A 141 13.50 -12.25 2.02
N THR A 142 13.07 -13.41 2.53
CA THR A 142 12.96 -14.64 1.75
C THR A 142 11.50 -15.10 1.63
N PRO A 143 11.08 -15.64 0.48
CA PRO A 143 9.76 -16.25 0.36
C PRO A 143 9.69 -17.54 1.18
N LYS A 144 8.60 -17.66 1.93
CA LYS A 144 8.22 -18.86 2.67
C LYS A 144 6.81 -19.25 2.28
N GLY A 145 6.54 -20.54 2.29
CA GLY A 145 5.22 -21.06 1.96
C GLY A 145 4.69 -22.02 3.02
N ARG A 146 3.38 -22.02 3.17
CA ARG A 146 2.64 -23.07 3.85
C ARG A 146 1.74 -23.74 2.81
N MET A 147 1.93 -25.03 2.61
CA MET A 147 1.09 -25.84 1.76
C MET A 147 0.27 -26.79 2.62
N ILE A 148 -1.05 -26.74 2.49
CA ILE A 148 -1.97 -27.66 3.14
C ILE A 148 -2.55 -28.55 2.04
N ILE A 149 -2.39 -29.86 2.19
CA ILE A 149 -2.95 -30.84 1.24
C ILE A 149 -4.07 -31.57 1.95
N TYR A 150 -5.23 -31.59 1.31
CA TYR A 150 -6.45 -32.15 1.85
C TYR A 150 -6.71 -33.57 1.33
N ASP A 151 -7.42 -34.35 2.14
CA ASP A 151 -8.05 -35.61 1.76
C ASP A 151 -7.07 -36.66 1.22
N LEU A 152 -5.92 -36.77 1.88
CA LEU A 152 -4.91 -37.80 1.61
C LEU A 152 -5.19 -39.07 2.42
N THR A 153 -4.97 -40.22 1.80
CA THR A 153 -4.86 -41.52 2.48
C THR A 153 -3.52 -41.63 3.20
N THR A 154 -3.43 -42.52 4.20
CA THR A 154 -2.17 -42.78 4.93
C THR A 154 -1.04 -43.25 4.00
N SER A 155 -1.38 -43.98 2.94
CA SER A 155 -0.40 -44.41 1.93
C SER A 155 0.15 -43.24 1.11
N GLU A 156 -0.70 -42.29 0.72
CA GLU A 156 -0.32 -41.08 -0.04
C GLU A 156 0.48 -40.10 0.83
N GLU A 157 0.11 -39.93 2.09
CA GLU A 157 0.87 -39.13 3.06
C GLU A 157 2.30 -39.67 3.21
N ASN A 158 2.46 -40.99 3.32
CA ASN A 158 3.77 -41.64 3.37
C ASN A 158 4.60 -41.41 2.09
N LEU A 159 3.98 -41.28 0.92
CA LEU A 159 4.68 -40.97 -0.33
C LEU A 159 5.23 -39.54 -0.33
N ILE A 160 4.48 -38.58 0.22
CA ILE A 160 4.94 -37.19 0.38
C ILE A 160 6.10 -37.12 1.39
N LEU A 161 5.97 -37.82 2.53
CA LEU A 161 7.01 -37.86 3.57
C LEU A 161 8.33 -38.47 3.07
N LYS A 162 8.28 -39.44 2.16
CA LYS A 162 9.49 -40.01 1.53
C LYS A 162 10.24 -39.01 0.64
N GLN A 163 9.56 -37.98 0.14
CA GLN A 163 10.14 -36.92 -0.70
C GLN A 163 10.46 -35.66 0.11
N HIS A 164 10.46 -35.73 1.45
CA HIS A 164 10.64 -34.57 2.31
C HIS A 164 11.99 -33.87 2.10
N GLU A 165 13.04 -34.62 1.77
CA GLU A 165 14.37 -34.08 1.49
C GLU A 165 14.43 -33.22 0.22
N ASN A 166 13.47 -33.41 -0.71
CA ASN A 166 13.40 -32.70 -1.99
C ASN A 166 12.41 -31.51 -1.96
N ILE A 167 11.87 -31.15 -0.80
CA ILE A 167 10.92 -30.05 -0.66
C ILE A 167 11.62 -28.72 -0.98
N PRO A 168 10.97 -27.80 -1.72
CA PRO A 168 11.47 -26.45 -1.92
C PRO A 168 11.82 -25.76 -0.60
N LEU A 169 13.05 -25.25 -0.49
CA LEU A 169 13.54 -24.61 0.73
C LEU A 169 12.58 -23.49 1.20
N GLY A 170 12.07 -23.60 2.43
CA GLY A 170 11.14 -22.63 3.01
C GLY A 170 9.66 -22.96 2.81
N LEU A 171 9.34 -24.08 2.14
CA LEU A 171 7.99 -24.63 2.09
C LEU A 171 7.74 -25.55 3.28
N THR A 172 6.68 -25.28 4.03
CA THR A 172 6.18 -26.17 5.10
C THR A 172 4.93 -26.88 4.59
N ILE A 173 4.90 -28.21 4.69
CA ILE A 173 3.78 -29.03 4.25
C ILE A 173 2.99 -29.50 5.47
N MET A 174 1.67 -29.41 5.37
CA MET A 174 0.74 -29.96 6.36
C MET A 174 -0.32 -30.78 5.64
N THR A 175 -0.72 -31.88 6.23
CA THR A 175 -1.84 -32.71 5.77
C THR A 175 -3.05 -32.40 6.65
N SER A 176 -4.23 -32.29 6.05
CA SER A 176 -5.48 -32.12 6.79
C SER A 176 -6.57 -32.96 6.16
N LYS A 177 -7.48 -33.50 6.97
CA LYS A 177 -8.76 -33.97 6.43
C LYS A 177 -9.66 -32.77 6.24
N LYS A 178 -10.30 -32.63 5.08
CA LYS A 178 -11.33 -31.60 4.91
C LYS A 178 -12.53 -32.08 5.73
N ASN A 179 -12.77 -31.46 6.88
CA ASN A 179 -14.01 -31.71 7.61
C ASN A 179 -15.15 -31.26 6.70
N GLY A 180 -15.86 -32.22 6.12
CA GLY A 180 -17.02 -31.95 5.29
C GLY A 180 -18.04 -31.15 6.07
N SER A 181 -18.41 -29.99 5.52
CA SER A 181 -19.68 -29.30 5.79
C SER A 181 -20.81 -30.04 5.08
#